data_AF-A0A519RY62-F1
#
_entry.id   AF-A0A519RY62-F1
#
_cell.length_a   1.000
_cell.length_b   1.000
_cell.length_c   1.000
_cell.angle_alpha   90.00
_cell.angle_beta   90.00
_cell.angle_gamma   90.00
#
_symmetry.space_group_name_H-M   'P 1'
#
loop_
_entity.id
_entity.type
_entity.pdbx_description
1 polymer ?
#
loop_
_entity_poly.entity_id
_entity_poly.type
_entity_poly.pdbx_seq_one_letter_code
_entity_poly.pdbx_strand_id
1 'polypeptide(L)'
;MIFITTGTQEPFERLIKAVDEVAPQLKDVPIFAQAFKTNYRVQNFKTIDFVSPSDFENYFDRAELIISHAGMGTIITALQKNKPILVLPRLLT
;
A
#
# COMPACT_ATOMS: atom_id res chain seq x y z
N MET A 1 1.95 -11.94 0.59
CA MET A 1 0.94 -10.86 0.43
C MET A 1 1.64 -9.54 0.12
N ILE A 2 1.10 -8.73 -0.79
CA ILE A 2 1.52 -7.34 -1.00
C ILE A 2 0.66 -6.44 -0.12
N PHE A 3 1.29 -5.62 0.72
CA PHE A 3 0.61 -4.60 1.52
C PHE A 3 0.91 -3.22 0.97
N ILE A 4 -0.15 -2.49 0.65
CA ILE A 4 -0.09 -1.13 0.13
C ILE A 4 -0.50 -0.16 1.23
N THR A 5 0.26 0.91 1.46
CA THR A 5 -0.12 1.99 2.37
C THR A 5 0.13 3.37 1.76
N THR A 6 -0.95 4.15 1.62
CA THR A 6 -0.89 5.55 1.13
C THR A 6 -0.92 6.56 2.28
N GLY A 7 -0.78 6.13 3.53
CA GLY A 7 -0.96 6.99 4.70
C GLY A 7 -2.43 7.37 4.95
N THR A 8 -2.67 8.33 5.84
CA THR A 8 -4.01 8.65 6.38
C THR A 8 -4.50 10.07 6.06
N GLN A 9 -3.69 10.88 5.38
CA GLN A 9 -3.99 12.30 5.20
C GLN A 9 -4.55 12.64 3.82
N GLU A 10 -4.02 12.03 2.77
CA GLU A 10 -4.36 12.38 1.40
C GLU A 10 -4.57 11.16 0.51
N PRO A 11 -5.58 11.17 -0.39
CA PRO A 11 -5.73 10.13 -1.39
C PRO A 11 -4.51 10.03 -2.30
N PHE A 12 -4.24 8.82 -2.81
CA PHE A 12 -3.19 8.63 -3.80
C PHE A 12 -3.61 7.66 -4.91
N GLU A 13 -4.54 8.12 -5.73
CA GLU A 13 -5.15 7.30 -6.79
C GLU A 13 -4.13 6.78 -7.80
N ARG A 14 -3.07 7.56 -8.11
CA ARG A 14 -2.02 7.13 -9.05
C ARG A 14 -1.35 5.84 -8.60
N LEU A 15 -1.07 5.71 -7.31
CA LEU A 15 -0.48 4.49 -6.74
C LEU A 15 -1.48 3.33 -6.81
N ILE A 16 -2.71 3.56 -6.34
CA ILE A 16 -3.75 2.52 -6.28
C ILE A 16 -4.07 2.00 -7.68
N LYS A 17 -4.27 2.89 -8.64
CA LYS A 17 -4.55 2.55 -10.04
C LYS A 17 -3.40 1.78 -10.68
N ALA A 18 -2.15 2.22 -10.48
CA ALA A 18 -0.99 1.53 -11.03
C ALA A 18 -0.88 0.07 -10.53
N VAL A 19 -1.19 -0.17 -9.25
CA VAL A 19 -1.20 -1.54 -8.72
C VAL A 19 -2.42 -2.32 -9.23
N ASP A 20 -3.59 -1.70 -9.34
CA ASP A 20 -4.80 -2.37 -9.84
C ASP A 20 -4.66 -2.81 -11.30
N GLU A 21 -3.95 -2.04 -12.13
CA GLU A 21 -3.65 -2.39 -13.53
C GLU A 21 -2.70 -3.59 -13.66
N VAL A 22 -1.78 -3.77 -12.70
CA VAL A 22 -0.80 -4.86 -12.71
C VAL A 22 -1.31 -6.10 -11.97
N ALA A 23 -2.26 -5.95 -11.04
CA ALA A 23 -2.79 -7.03 -10.21
C ALA A 23 -3.23 -8.29 -11.00
N PRO A 24 -3.88 -8.20 -12.18
CA PRO A 24 -4.24 -9.39 -12.96
C PRO A 24 -3.05 -10.23 -13.46
N GLN A 25 -1.86 -9.61 -13.56
CA GLN A 25 -0.62 -10.29 -13.97
C GLN A 25 0.05 -11.00 -12.79
N LEU A 26 -0.28 -10.62 -11.55
CA LEU A 26 0.25 -11.17 -10.31
C LEU A 26 -0.63 -12.34 -9.83
N LYS A 27 -0.66 -13.42 -10.62
CA LYS A 27 -1.45 -14.62 -10.30
C LYS A 27 -1.14 -15.11 -8.88
N ASP A 28 -2.21 -15.38 -8.13
CA ASP A 28 -2.16 -15.94 -6.76
C ASP A 28 -1.42 -15.09 -5.72
N VAL A 29 -1.18 -13.79 -5.98
CA VAL A 29 -0.58 -12.87 -5.01
C VAL A 29 -1.69 -12.09 -4.31
N PRO A 30 -1.94 -12.30 -3.00
CA PRO A 30 -2.93 -11.51 -2.27
C PRO A 30 -2.46 -10.07 -2.13
N ILE A 31 -3.32 -9.11 -2.47
CA ILE A 31 -3.07 -7.68 -2.35
C ILE A 31 -4.07 -7.07 -1.37
N PHE A 32 -3.58 -6.26 -0.44
CA PHE A 32 -4.41 -5.49 0.49
C PHE A 32 -3.88 -4.07 0.59
N ALA A 33 -4.79 -3.08 0.58
CA ALA A 33 -4.41 -1.68 0.63
C ALA A 33 -5.08 -0.92 1.76
N GLN A 34 -4.28 -0.22 2.55
CA GLN A 34 -4.70 0.90 3.37
C GLN A 34 -4.58 2.18 2.52
N ALA A 35 -5.72 2.70 2.07
CA ALA A 35 -5.80 3.78 1.09
C ALA A 35 -6.84 4.82 1.51
N PHE A 36 -6.41 6.03 1.88
CA PHE A 36 -7.31 7.06 2.39
C PHE A 36 -8.19 7.65 1.28
N LYS A 37 -9.52 7.53 1.40
CA LYS A 37 -10.53 8.27 0.61
C LYS A 37 -10.25 8.29 -0.90
N THR A 38 -9.95 7.13 -1.47
CA THR A 38 -9.81 7.00 -2.93
C THR A 38 -11.18 7.10 -3.62
N ASN A 39 -11.31 7.92 -4.67
CA ASN A 39 -12.52 7.91 -5.52
C ASN A 39 -12.42 6.88 -6.65
N TYR A 40 -11.21 6.37 -6.91
CA TYR A 40 -10.99 5.27 -7.82
C TYR A 40 -11.62 3.98 -7.31
N ARG A 41 -12.46 3.35 -8.14
CA ARG A 41 -13.08 2.05 -7.85
C ARG A 41 -12.11 0.92 -8.20
N VAL A 42 -11.47 0.37 -7.17
CA VAL A 42 -10.56 -0.79 -7.29
C VAL A 42 -11.33 -2.03 -7.71
N GLN A 43 -10.75 -2.81 -8.63
CA GLN A 43 -11.38 -4.02 -9.19
C GLN A 43 -10.73 -5.32 -8.71
N ASN A 44 -9.42 -5.32 -8.48
CA ASN A 44 -8.67 -6.57 -8.29
C ASN A 44 -8.23 -6.84 -6.84
N PHE A 45 -8.43 -5.89 -5.92
CA PHE A 45 -8.09 -6.08 -4.51
C PHE A 45 -8.95 -5.24 -3.56
N LYS A 46 -8.82 -5.52 -2.26
CA LYS A 46 -9.56 -4.81 -1.21
C LYS A 46 -8.80 -3.58 -0.73
N THR A 47 -9.54 -2.51 -0.52
CA THR A 47 -9.05 -1.28 0.11
C THR A 47 -9.78 -1.02 1.43
N ILE A 48 -9.10 -0.40 2.38
CA ILE A 48 -9.69 0.15 3.59
C ILE A 48 -9.11 1.54 3.87
N ASP A 49 -9.94 2.47 4.32
CA ASP A 49 -9.50 3.84 4.59
C ASP A 49 -8.59 3.93 5.81
N PHE A 50 -8.96 3.22 6.88
CA PHE A 50 -8.30 3.26 8.17
C PHE A 50 -8.00 1.85 8.66
N VAL A 51 -6.81 1.69 9.24
CA VAL A 51 -6.35 0.46 9.88
C VAL A 51 -5.84 0.86 11.26
N SER A 52 -6.25 0.11 12.29
CA SER A 52 -5.73 0.35 13.65
C SER A 52 -4.21 0.12 13.68
N PRO A 53 -3.46 0.73 14.62
CA PRO A 53 -2.01 0.50 14.70
C PRO A 53 -1.62 -0.98 14.83
N SER A 54 -2.38 -1.77 15.60
CA SER A 54 -2.15 -3.21 15.76
C SER A 54 -2.41 -4.00 14.48
N ASP A 55 -3.47 -3.66 13.75
CA ASP A 55 -3.77 -4.33 12.48
C ASP A 55 -2.76 -3.93 11.41
N PHE A 56 -2.32 -2.66 11.40
CA PHE A 56 -1.32 -2.15 10.48
C PHE A 56 -0.03 -2.95 10.64
N GLU A 57 0.43 -3.11 11.88
CA GLU A 57 1.59 -3.92 12.21
C GLU A 57 1.44 -5.38 11.76
N ASN A 58 0.27 -5.98 12.00
CA ASN A 58 -0.04 -7.34 11.57
C ASN A 58 0.03 -7.48 10.03
N TYR A 59 -0.57 -6.55 9.28
CA TYR A 59 -0.48 -6.55 7.81
C TYR A 59 0.95 -6.36 7.33
N PHE A 60 1.70 -5.47 7.99
CA PHE A 60 3.10 -5.20 7.67
C PHE A 60 3.98 -6.44 7.88
N ASP A 61 3.80 -7.14 9.00
CA ASP A 61 4.57 -8.35 9.33
C ASP A 61 4.25 -9.52 8.40
N ARG A 62 3.00 -9.64 7.97
CA ARG A 62 2.55 -10.66 7.00
C ARG A 62 2.88 -10.32 5.55
N ALA A 63 3.26 -9.07 5.27
CA ALA A 63 3.60 -8.66 3.92
C ALA A 63 4.96 -9.24 3.50
N GLU A 64 5.00 -9.72 2.26
CA GLU A 64 6.23 -10.09 1.56
C GLU A 64 6.80 -8.91 0.78
N LEU A 65 5.96 -7.91 0.46
CA LEU A 65 6.33 -6.67 -0.19
C LEU A 65 5.45 -5.53 0.33
N ILE A 66 6.09 -4.41 0.64
CA ILE A 66 5.43 -3.15 0.98
C ILE A 66 5.42 -2.24 -0.25
N ILE A 67 4.29 -1.62 -0.57
CA ILE A 67 4.19 -0.56 -1.59
C ILE A 67 3.69 0.73 -0.92
N SER A 68 4.39 1.85 -1.11
CA SER A 68 4.03 3.11 -0.46
C SER A 68 4.43 4.37 -1.23
N HIS A 69 3.98 5.53 -0.76
CA HIS A 69 4.12 6.85 -1.39
C HIS A 69 5.29 7.71 -0.86
N ALA A 70 6.29 7.06 -0.26
CA ALA A 70 7.43 7.67 0.42
C ALA A 70 7.15 8.26 1.82
N GLY A 71 6.16 7.71 2.54
CA GLY A 71 5.99 8.05 3.96
C GLY A 71 7.22 7.62 4.76
N MET A 72 7.92 8.57 5.41
CA MET A 72 9.15 8.29 6.16
C MET A 72 8.96 7.18 7.20
N GLY A 73 7.84 7.21 7.95
CA GLY A 73 7.52 6.17 8.94
C GLY A 73 7.47 4.78 8.30
N THR A 74 6.76 4.63 7.18
CA THR A 74 6.68 3.37 6.43
C THR A 74 8.05 2.89 5.95
N ILE A 75 8.89 3.80 5.44
CA ILE A 75 10.25 3.46 4.98
C ILE A 75 11.10 2.97 6.17
N ILE A 76 11.11 3.69 7.27
CA ILE A 76 11.86 3.32 8.48
C ILE A 76 11.39 1.97 9.01
N THR A 77 10.08 1.76 9.13
CA THR A 77 9.52 0.47 9.58
C THR A 77 9.88 -0.68 8.64
N ALA A 78 9.85 -0.46 7.32
CA ALA A 78 10.27 -1.47 6.34
C ALA A 78 11.73 -1.86 6.54
N LEU A 79 12.62 -0.88 6.72
CA LEU A 79 14.05 -1.11 6.97
C LEU A 79 14.28 -1.85 8.30
N GLN A 80 13.63 -1.41 9.38
CA GLN A 80 13.75 -2.05 10.70
C GLN A 80 13.29 -3.51 10.69
N LYS A 81 12.25 -3.82 9.91
CA LYS A 81 11.68 -5.17 9.78
C LYS A 81 12.28 -5.99 8.63
N ASN A 82 13.31 -5.47 7.95
CA ASN A 82 13.91 -6.10 6.76
C ASN A 82 12.86 -6.49 5.69
N LYS A 83 11.83 -5.64 5.51
CA LYS A 83 10.80 -5.84 4.49
C LYS A 83 11.22 -5.13 3.20
N PRO A 84 11.17 -5.81 2.04
CA PRO A 84 11.36 -5.13 0.77
C PRO A 84 10.24 -4.11 0.57
N ILE A 85 10.61 -2.94 0.06
CA ILE A 85 9.70 -1.81 -0.15
C ILE A 85 9.87 -1.22 -1.56
N LEU A 86 8.75 -1.02 -2.25
CA LEU A 86 8.64 -0.27 -3.48
C LEU A 86 7.99 1.08 -3.19
N VAL A 87 8.67 2.15 -3.58
CA VAL A 87 8.23 3.51 -3.32
C VAL A 87 7.85 4.21 -4.62
N LEU A 88 6.62 4.73 -4.68
CA LEU A 88 6.16 5.58 -5.78
C LEU A 88 6.02 7.03 -5.29
N PRO A 89 6.90 7.97 -5.67
CA PRO A 89 6.79 9.35 -5.23
C PRO A 89 5.54 10.03 -5.79
N ARG A 90 5.00 11.04 -5.09
CA ARG A 90 4.02 11.95 -5.68
C ARG A 90 4.68 12.81 -6.76
N LEU A 91 3.89 13.24 -7.74
CA LEU A 91 4.37 14.21 -8.74
C LEU A 91 4.45 15.59 -8.09
N LEU A 92 5.39 16.42 -8.54
CA LEU A 92 5.41 17.83 -8.20
C LEU A 92 4.12 18.47 -8.74
N THR A 93 3.36 19.08 -7.84
CA THR A 93 2.22 19.95 -8.16
C THR A 93 2.69 21.38 -8.36
#